data_AF-A0A955F0N8-F1
#
_entry.id   AF-A0A955F0N8-F1
#
_cell.length_a   1.000
_cell.length_b   1.000
_cell.length_c   1.000
_cell.angle_alpha   90.00
_cell.angle_beta   90.00
_cell.angle_gamma   90.00
#
_symmetry.space_group_name_H-M   'P 1'
#
loop_
_entity.id
_entity.type
_entity.pdbx_description
1 polymer ?
#
loop_
_entity_poly.entity_id
_entity_poly.type
_entity_poly.pdbx_seq_one_letter_code
_entity_poly.pdbx_strand_id
1 'polypeptide(L)'
;MVKKTIRVEQGNLLLIPQTRYFFYITNAPKREMTARRAIRHANERCNQENLIEQMKNGVHAMRMPCDTLLANDAYMAIAGLAWNLKAWLGLLWPDAEQGEKIRRMEYRRFVANFIAIPCQVVRSGRRIIHRFLAFNSWLASLFDAHAAIKTLKIQ
;
A
#
# COMPACT_ATOMS: atom_id res chain seq x y z
N MET A 1 15.56 17.44 -21.11
CA MET A 1 15.23 16.36 -22.07
C MET A 1 16.06 15.15 -21.72
N VAL A 2 15.44 13.99 -21.51
CA VAL A 2 16.15 12.73 -21.27
C VAL A 2 15.87 11.81 -22.45
N LYS A 3 16.94 11.37 -23.13
CA LYS A 3 16.84 10.37 -24.21
C LYS A 3 17.00 8.98 -23.60
N LYS A 4 16.02 8.11 -23.80
CA LYS A 4 16.09 6.69 -23.40
C LYS A 4 16.04 5.84 -24.64
N THR A 5 17.09 5.05 -24.87
CA THR A 5 17.11 4.04 -25.91
C THR A 5 16.65 2.72 -25.32
N ILE A 6 15.56 2.16 -25.85
CA ILE A 6 14.98 0.89 -25.44
C ILE A 6 15.41 -0.16 -26.45
N ARG A 7 16.16 -1.16 -25.99
CA ARG A 7 16.45 -2.36 -26.77
C ARG A 7 15.22 -3.25 -26.69
N VAL A 8 14.62 -3.54 -27.84
CA VAL A 8 13.50 -4.47 -27.95
C VAL A 8 14.05 -5.73 -28.58
N GLU A 9 13.90 -6.87 -27.92
CA GLU A 9 14.39 -8.17 -28.39
C GLU A 9 13.21 -9.11 -28.56
N GLN A 10 13.17 -9.87 -29.65
CA GLN A 10 12.20 -10.94 -29.87
C GLN A 10 12.96 -12.17 -30.36
N GLY A 11 12.92 -13.26 -29.59
CA GLY A 11 13.57 -14.53 -29.96
C GLY A 11 15.07 -14.43 -30.24
N ASN A 12 15.84 -13.75 -29.36
CA ASN A 12 17.28 -13.50 -29.49
C ASN A 12 17.71 -12.58 -30.66
N LEU A 13 16.78 -11.96 -31.38
CA LEU A 13 17.06 -10.92 -32.37
C LEU A 13 16.81 -9.53 -31.77
N LEU A 14 17.81 -8.65 -31.83
CA LEU A 14 17.66 -7.25 -31.47
C LEU A 14 16.83 -6.55 -32.57
N LEU A 15 15.59 -6.20 -32.24
CA LEU A 15 14.73 -5.37 -33.09
C LEU A 15 15.22 -3.91 -33.05
N ILE A 16 14.82 -3.12 -34.06
CA ILE A 16 15.24 -1.72 -34.22
C ILE A 16 15.08 -0.97 -32.88
N PRO A 17 16.17 -0.40 -32.32
CA PRO A 17 16.13 0.21 -31.00
C PRO A 17 15.18 1.42 -31.00
N GLN A 18 14.19 1.38 -30.11
CA GLN A 18 13.23 2.47 -29.97
C GLN A 18 13.84 3.59 -29.13
N THR A 19 13.90 4.80 -29.68
CA THR A 19 14.32 5.98 -28.93
C THR A 19 13.10 6.71 -28.40
N ARG A 20 12.99 6.86 -27.07
CA ARG A 20 11.96 7.71 -26.42
C ARG A 20 12.60 8.95 -25.82
N TYR A 21 11.94 10.09 -26.03
CA TYR A 21 12.34 11.37 -25.43
C TYR A 21 11.38 11.72 -24.30
N PHE A 22 11.92 11.93 -23.10
CA PHE A 22 11.15 12.37 -21.94
C PHE A 22 11.37 13.87 -21.72
N PHE A 23 10.26 14.59 -21.66
CA PHE A 23 10.20 16.01 -21.34
C PHE A 23 9.60 16.17 -19.94
N TYR A 24 10.26 16.96 -19.10
CA TYR A 24 9.81 17.26 -17.75
C TYR A 24 9.50 18.75 -17.70
N ILE A 25 8.24 19.10 -17.48
CA ILE A 25 7.75 20.47 -17.39
C ILE A 25 7.41 20.75 -15.93
N THR A 26 7.87 21.87 -15.39
CA THR A 26 7.62 22.27 -14.02
C THR A 26 7.48 23.79 -13.92
N ASN A 27 6.63 24.25 -13.00
CA ASN A 27 6.45 25.64 -12.63
C ASN A 27 7.45 26.11 -11.56
N ALA A 28 8.29 25.23 -11.02
CA ALA A 28 9.26 25.59 -9.99
C ALA A 28 10.42 26.43 -10.59
N PRO A 29 10.87 27.48 -9.89
CA PRO A 29 11.98 28.28 -10.36
C PRO A 29 13.29 27.48 -10.31
N LYS A 30 14.15 27.70 -11.32
CA LYS A 30 15.42 26.95 -11.52
C LYS A 30 16.39 27.00 -10.33
N ARG A 31 16.28 28.05 -9.51
CA ARG A 31 17.03 28.27 -8.26
C ARG A 31 16.63 27.31 -7.13
N GLU A 32 15.38 26.87 -7.10
CA GLU A 32 14.84 25.97 -6.06
C GLU A 32 14.81 24.51 -6.52
N MET A 33 14.62 24.28 -7.83
CA MET A 33 14.58 22.94 -8.40
C MET A 33 15.50 22.78 -9.61
N THR A 34 16.57 22.01 -9.41
CA THR A 34 17.47 21.60 -10.49
C THR A 34 16.82 20.55 -11.39
N ALA A 35 17.30 20.42 -12.63
CA ALA A 35 16.79 19.43 -13.57
C ALA A 35 16.83 17.99 -13.04
N ARG A 36 17.90 17.62 -12.31
CA ARG A 36 18.03 16.30 -11.68
C ARG A 36 17.01 16.09 -10.57
N ARG A 37 16.70 17.13 -9.79
CA ARG A 37 15.67 17.10 -8.74
C ARG A 37 14.27 17.00 -9.35
N ALA A 38 14.00 17.71 -10.43
CA ALA A 38 12.73 17.60 -11.17
C ALA A 38 12.51 16.18 -11.73
N ILE A 39 13.54 15.57 -12.33
CA ILE A 39 13.47 14.18 -12.83
C ILE A 39 13.22 13.21 -11.67
N ARG A 40 13.94 13.35 -10.55
CA ARG A 40 13.76 12.50 -9.37
C ARG A 40 12.33 12.62 -8.82
N HIS A 41 11.84 13.84 -8.66
CA HIS A 41 10.49 14.10 -8.16
C HIS A 41 9.41 13.52 -9.08
N ALA A 42 9.60 13.64 -10.40
CA ALA A 42 8.71 13.00 -11.36
C ALA A 42 8.76 11.46 -11.27
N ASN A 43 9.93 10.87 -11.01
CA ASN A 43 10.05 9.43 -10.79
C ASN A 43 9.43 8.98 -9.46
N GLU A 44 9.43 9.82 -8.41
CA GLU A 44 8.74 9.54 -7.14
C GLU A 44 7.21 9.43 -7.34
N ARG A 45 6.64 10.07 -8.37
CA ARG A 45 5.22 9.89 -8.73
C ARG A 45 4.89 8.46 -9.16
N CYS A 46 5.83 7.68 -9.68
CA CYS A 46 5.59 6.26 -9.96
C CYS A 46 5.20 5.48 -8.69
N ASN A 47 5.70 5.88 -7.50
CA ASN A 47 5.23 5.27 -6.26
C ASN A 47 3.76 5.62 -5.95
N GLN A 48 3.29 6.80 -6.37
CA GLN A 48 1.87 7.15 -6.28
C GLN A 48 1.03 6.35 -7.28
N GLU A 49 1.55 6.06 -8.47
CA GLU A 49 0.88 5.19 -9.45
C GLU A 49 0.72 3.76 -8.91
N ASN A 50 1.75 3.22 -8.24
CA ASN A 50 1.65 1.94 -7.54
C ASN A 50 0.58 1.97 -6.44
N LEU A 51 0.49 3.06 -5.67
CA LEU A 51 -0.57 3.25 -4.68
C LEU A 51 -1.96 3.26 -5.31
N ILE A 52 -2.13 3.96 -6.43
CA ILE A 52 -3.39 4.00 -7.18
C ILE A 52 -3.74 2.60 -7.70
N GLU A 53 -2.77 1.87 -8.23
CA GLU A 53 -2.96 0.48 -8.68
C GLU A 53 -3.39 -0.42 -7.53
N GLN A 54 -2.76 -0.30 -6.36
CA GLN A 54 -3.15 -1.01 -5.15
C GLN A 54 -4.57 -0.68 -4.69
N MET A 55 -4.99 0.59 -4.76
CA MET A 55 -6.36 0.96 -4.45
C MET A 55 -7.37 0.37 -5.45
N LYS A 56 -7.04 0.41 -6.75
CA LYS A 56 -7.90 -0.12 -7.82
C LYS A 56 -8.03 -1.64 -7.75
N ASN A 57 -6.91 -2.35 -7.66
CA ASN A 57 -6.83 -3.80 -7.83
C ASN A 57 -6.68 -4.56 -6.50
N GLY A 58 -6.00 -3.97 -5.51
CA GLY A 58 -5.78 -4.61 -4.21
C GLY A 58 -6.98 -4.47 -3.27
N VAL A 59 -7.48 -3.25 -3.08
CA VAL A 59 -8.66 -2.96 -2.23
C VAL A 59 -9.98 -3.02 -3.03
N HIS A 60 -9.90 -3.15 -4.35
CA HIS A 60 -11.04 -3.19 -5.26
C HIS A 60 -11.92 -1.93 -5.24
N ALA A 61 -11.36 -0.74 -4.98
CA ALA A 61 -12.12 0.50 -4.89
C ALA A 61 -12.99 0.78 -6.14
N MET A 62 -12.53 0.32 -7.33
CA MET A 62 -13.24 0.52 -8.60
C MET A 62 -14.25 -0.58 -8.94
N ARG A 63 -14.53 -1.53 -8.02
CA ARG A 63 -15.55 -2.56 -8.25
C ARG A 63 -16.96 -1.97 -8.32
N MET A 64 -17.19 -0.84 -7.63
CA MET A 64 -18.42 -0.04 -7.68
C MET A 64 -19.70 -0.91 -7.72
N PRO A 65 -19.94 -1.73 -6.68
CA PRO A 65 -21.00 -2.74 -6.70
C PRO A 65 -22.41 -2.18 -6.49
N CYS A 66 -22.56 -0.89 -6.18
CA CYS A 66 -23.83 -0.27 -5.88
C CYS A 66 -24.49 0.30 -7.15
N ASP A 67 -25.81 0.51 -7.07
CA ASP A 67 -26.67 0.99 -8.17
C ASP A 67 -26.50 2.50 -8.47
N THR A 68 -26.13 3.29 -7.47
CA THR A 68 -26.01 4.75 -7.58
C THR A 68 -24.56 5.23 -7.48
N LEU A 69 -24.26 6.37 -8.12
CA LEU A 69 -22.95 7.02 -8.02
C LEU A 69 -22.62 7.42 -6.58
N LEU A 70 -23.61 7.92 -5.82
CA LEU A 70 -23.40 8.32 -4.42
C LEU A 70 -23.03 7.13 -3.54
N ALA A 71 -23.69 5.98 -3.71
CA ALA A 71 -23.35 4.78 -2.97
C ALA A 71 -21.97 4.23 -3.35
N ASN A 72 -21.60 4.30 -4.64
CA ASN A 72 -20.28 3.91 -5.11
C ASN A 72 -19.16 4.86 -4.63
N ASP A 73 -19.44 6.15 -4.50
CA ASP A 73 -18.51 7.11 -3.89
C ASP A 73 -18.26 6.78 -2.41
N ALA A 74 -19.32 6.47 -1.66
CA ALA A 74 -19.18 6.01 -0.27
C ALA A 74 -18.36 4.69 -0.19
N TYR A 75 -18.57 3.77 -1.12
CA TYR A 75 -17.78 2.54 -1.23
C TYR A 75 -16.29 2.85 -1.48
N MET A 76 -15.98 3.78 -2.39
CA MET A 76 -14.60 4.21 -2.65
C MET A 76 -13.96 4.87 -1.42
N ALA A 77 -14.71 5.67 -0.66
CA ALA A 77 -14.24 6.26 0.58
C ALA A 77 -13.92 5.19 1.63
N ILE A 78 -14.77 4.17 1.79
CA ILE A 78 -14.51 3.02 2.68
C ILE A 78 -13.26 2.26 2.24
N ALA A 79 -13.08 2.01 0.95
CA ALA A 79 -11.89 1.35 0.42
C ALA A 79 -10.61 2.18 0.71
N GLY A 80 -10.68 3.51 0.53
CA GLY A 80 -9.59 4.43 0.89
C GLY A 80 -9.24 4.38 2.38
N LEU A 81 -10.25 4.40 3.26
CA LEU A 81 -10.05 4.26 4.71
C LEU A 81 -9.41 2.92 5.06
N ALA A 82 -9.85 1.83 4.43
CA ALA A 82 -9.31 0.51 4.67
C ALA A 82 -7.81 0.41 4.28
N TRP A 83 -7.41 1.10 3.20
CA TRP A 83 -6.00 1.24 2.86
C TRP A 83 -5.21 2.06 3.90
N ASN A 84 -5.77 3.18 4.35
CA ASN A 84 -5.13 4.02 5.36
C ASN A 84 -4.92 3.27 6.67
N LEU A 85 -5.88 2.44 7.10
CA LEU A 85 -5.73 1.59 8.28
C LEU A 85 -4.54 0.63 8.17
N LYS A 86 -4.34 -0.01 7.01
CA LYS A 86 -3.15 -0.83 6.75
C LYS A 86 -1.87 0.00 6.85
N ALA A 87 -1.85 1.17 6.22
CA ALA A 87 -0.67 2.04 6.22
C ALA A 87 -0.31 2.52 7.64
N TRP A 88 -1.32 2.92 8.41
CA TRP A 88 -1.16 3.32 9.82
C TRP A 88 -0.70 2.17 10.69
N LEU A 89 -1.22 0.96 10.51
CA LEU A 89 -0.74 -0.20 11.25
C LEU A 89 0.76 -0.45 11.01
N GLY A 90 1.23 -0.30 9.77
CA GLY A 90 2.66 -0.39 9.46
C GLY A 90 3.49 0.78 10.00
N LEU A 91 2.91 1.98 10.17
CA LEU A 91 3.59 3.14 10.77
C LEU A 91 3.69 3.03 12.30
N LEU A 92 2.66 2.49 12.94
CA LEU A 92 2.60 2.28 14.39
C LEU A 92 3.28 0.98 14.83
N TRP A 93 3.83 0.22 13.90
CA TRP A 93 4.53 -1.02 14.21
C TRP A 93 5.84 -0.71 14.97
N PRO A 94 6.11 -1.38 16.12
CA PRO A 94 7.30 -1.07 16.93
C PRO A 94 8.62 -1.28 16.19
N ASP A 95 8.69 -2.35 15.38
CA ASP A 95 9.81 -2.63 14.50
C ASP A 95 9.61 -1.93 13.15
N ALA A 96 10.43 -0.93 12.87
CA ALA A 96 10.35 -0.14 11.64
C ALA A 96 10.55 -0.97 10.36
N GLU A 97 11.36 -2.03 10.39
CA GLU A 97 11.61 -2.88 9.23
C GLU A 97 10.36 -3.73 8.91
N GLN A 98 9.76 -4.31 9.94
CA GLN A 98 8.48 -5.02 9.81
C GLN A 98 7.34 -4.09 9.41
N GLY A 99 7.30 -2.87 9.97
CA GLY A 99 6.34 -1.84 9.59
C GLY A 99 6.42 -1.47 8.11
N GLU A 100 7.63 -1.33 7.57
CA GLU A 100 7.83 -1.12 6.13
C GLU A 100 7.38 -2.32 5.29
N LYS A 101 7.64 -3.55 5.74
CA LYS A 101 7.13 -4.77 5.08
C LYS A 101 5.60 -4.77 5.03
N ILE A 102 4.92 -4.35 6.10
CA ILE A 102 3.45 -4.23 6.14
C ILE A 102 2.97 -3.15 5.16
N ARG A 103 3.59 -1.97 5.12
CA ARG A 103 3.22 -0.89 4.17
C ARG A 103 3.33 -1.34 2.72
N ARG A 104 4.41 -2.03 2.36
CA ARG A 104 4.65 -2.58 1.01
C ARG A 104 3.83 -3.83 0.68
N MET A 105 3.20 -4.46 1.67
CA MET A 105 2.46 -5.70 1.47
C MET A 105 1.24 -5.48 0.55
N GLU A 106 0.97 -6.41 -0.36
CA GLU A 106 -0.30 -6.43 -1.10
C GLU A 106 -1.52 -6.45 -0.15
N TYR A 107 -2.56 -5.66 -0.46
CA TYR A 107 -3.71 -5.54 0.44
C TYR A 107 -4.40 -6.89 0.71
N ARG A 108 -4.53 -7.74 -0.31
CA ARG A 108 -5.10 -9.09 -0.15
C ARG A 108 -4.28 -9.95 0.83
N ARG A 109 -2.95 -9.84 0.77
CA ARG A 109 -2.05 -10.55 1.70
C ARG A 109 -2.16 -9.96 3.11
N PHE A 110 -2.33 -8.65 3.22
CA PHE A 110 -2.60 -7.99 4.51
C PHE A 110 -3.87 -8.54 5.15
N VAL A 111 -4.99 -8.59 4.41
CA VAL A 111 -6.26 -9.14 4.94
C VAL A 111 -6.07 -10.58 5.40
N ALA A 112 -5.41 -11.43 4.62
CA ALA A 112 -5.18 -12.83 4.99
C ALA A 112 -4.32 -13.00 6.25
N ASN A 113 -3.31 -12.14 6.47
CA ASN A 113 -2.39 -12.27 7.60
C ASN A 113 -2.86 -11.57 8.88
N PHE A 114 -3.68 -10.51 8.78
CA PHE A 114 -4.02 -9.66 9.92
C PHE A 114 -5.51 -9.58 10.24
N ILE A 115 -6.40 -9.82 9.27
CA ILE A 115 -7.85 -9.60 9.42
C ILE A 115 -8.61 -10.93 9.40
N ALA A 116 -8.41 -11.73 8.36
CA ALA A 116 -9.10 -13.00 8.13
C ALA A 116 -8.43 -14.16 8.89
N ILE A 117 -8.06 -13.94 10.15
CA ILE A 117 -7.45 -14.98 10.99
C ILE A 117 -8.59 -15.76 11.68
N PRO A 118 -8.69 -17.09 11.51
CA PRO A 118 -9.74 -17.87 12.14
C PRO A 118 -9.58 -17.81 13.66
N CYS A 119 -10.63 -17.34 14.33
CA CYS A 119 -10.68 -17.17 15.78
C CYS A 119 -11.99 -17.73 16.32
N GLN A 120 -11.90 -18.61 17.33
CA GLN A 120 -13.03 -19.09 18.08
C GLN A 120 -13.34 -18.12 19.22
N VAL A 121 -14.56 -17.60 19.24
CA VAL A 121 -15.06 -16.76 20.35
C VAL A 121 -15.75 -17.64 21.36
N VAL A 122 -15.11 -17.83 22.51
CA VAL A 122 -15.65 -18.64 23.62
C VAL A 122 -16.17 -17.70 24.70
N ARG A 123 -17.43 -17.87 25.10
CA ARG A 123 -18.02 -17.17 26.25
C ARG A 123 -17.99 -18.11 27.45
N SER A 124 -17.32 -17.71 28.52
CA SER A 124 -17.27 -18.48 29.77
C SER A 124 -17.48 -17.54 30.95
N GLY A 125 -18.56 -17.74 31.71
CA GLY A 125 -18.99 -16.84 32.78
C GLY A 125 -19.16 -15.40 32.27
N ARG A 126 -18.43 -14.45 32.85
CA ARG A 126 -18.41 -13.02 32.48
C ARG A 126 -17.22 -12.63 31.58
N ARG A 127 -16.58 -13.59 30.91
CA ARG A 127 -15.40 -13.35 30.05
C ARG A 127 -15.68 -13.80 28.61
N ILE A 128 -15.20 -12.99 27.66
CA ILE A 128 -15.12 -13.35 26.24
C ILE A 128 -13.65 -13.69 25.95
N ILE A 129 -13.40 -14.91 25.47
CA ILE A 129 -12.07 -15.41 25.16
C ILE A 129 -11.96 -15.58 23.65
N HIS A 130 -10.96 -14.96 23.05
CA HIS A 130 -10.62 -15.10 21.64
C HIS A 130 -9.50 -16.14 21.48
N ARG A 131 -9.81 -17.31 20.91
CA ARG A 131 -8.85 -18.38 20.66
C ARG A 131 -8.52 -18.44 19.17
N PHE A 132 -7.31 -18.03 18.80
CA PHE A 132 -6.83 -18.12 17.43
C PHE A 132 -6.57 -19.58 17.05
N LEU A 133 -7.16 -20.04 15.96
CA LEU A 133 -7.13 -21.43 15.50
C LEU A 133 -6.05 -21.71 14.46
N ALA A 134 -5.43 -20.65 13.93
CA ALA A 134 -4.33 -20.75 12.98
C ALA A 134 -3.16 -19.88 13.44
N PHE A 135 -1.95 -20.40 13.24
CA PHE A 135 -0.72 -19.66 13.46
C PHE A 135 -0.20 -19.12 12.13
N ASN A 136 0.17 -17.84 12.10
CA ASN A 136 0.95 -17.25 11.03
C ASN A 136 2.17 -16.53 11.62
N SER A 137 3.18 -16.28 10.78
CA SER A 137 4.45 -15.69 11.22
C SER A 137 4.31 -14.28 11.80
N TRP A 138 3.20 -13.59 11.55
CA TRP A 138 2.94 -12.22 12.00
C TRP A 138 2.20 -12.17 13.33
N LEU A 139 1.64 -13.29 13.80
CA LEU A 139 0.70 -13.29 14.92
C LEU A 139 1.37 -12.91 16.25
N ALA A 140 2.59 -13.42 16.51
CA ALA A 140 3.35 -13.04 17.70
C ALA A 140 3.67 -11.54 17.69
N SER A 141 4.27 -11.05 16.60
CA SER A 141 4.60 -9.65 16.42
C SER A 141 3.37 -8.73 16.43
N LEU A 142 2.19 -9.22 16.01
CA LEU A 142 0.93 -8.51 16.11
C LEU A 142 0.49 -8.32 17.55
N PHE A 143 0.65 -9.32 18.42
CA PHE A 143 0.36 -9.16 19.85
C PHE A 143 1.33 -8.20 20.52
N ASP A 144 2.61 -8.26 20.16
CA ASP A 144 3.62 -7.33 20.66
C ASP A 144 3.29 -5.89 20.22
N ALA A 145 2.97 -5.70 18.93
CA ALA A 145 2.53 -4.42 18.40
C ALA A 145 1.24 -3.92 19.08
N HIS A 146 0.27 -4.79 19.33
CA HIS A 146 -0.96 -4.43 20.04
C HIS A 146 -0.67 -3.96 21.48
N ALA A 147 0.21 -4.65 22.20
CA ALA A 147 0.62 -4.28 23.54
C ALA A 147 1.34 -2.91 23.55
N ALA A 148 2.23 -2.68 22.58
CA ALA A 148 2.93 -1.40 22.43
C ALA A 148 1.97 -0.25 22.06
N ILE A 149 1.03 -0.47 21.13
CA ILE A 149 0.06 0.56 20.74
C ILE A 149 -0.84 0.94 21.91
N LYS A 150 -1.20 0.00 22.78
CA LYS A 150 -1.98 0.28 23.99
C LYS A 150 -1.27 1.17 25.01
N THR A 151 0.06 1.18 25.02
CA THR A 151 0.84 2.01 25.94
C THR A 151 1.17 3.39 25.36
N LEU A 152 0.91 3.61 24.06
CA LEU A 152 1.05 4.93 23.44
C LEU A 152 0.05 5.90 24.08
N LYS A 153 0.59 6.92 24.76
CA LYS A 153 -0.19 8.09 25.17
C LYS A 153 -0.20 9.06 24.01
N ILE A 154 -1.37 9.28 23.41
CA ILE A 154 -1.57 10.36 22.45
C ILE A 154 -1.60 11.65 23.29
N GLN A 155 -0.56 12.47 23.14
CA GLN A 155 -0.48 13.81 23.74
C GLN A 155 -1.29 14.83 22.95
#